data_AF-A0A3B4X0L7-F1
#
_entry.id   AF-A0A3B4X0L7-F1
#
_cell.length_a   1.000
_cell.length_b   1.000
_cell.length_c   1.000
_cell.angle_alpha   90.00
_cell.angle_beta   90.00
_cell.angle_gamma   90.00
#
_symmetry.space_group_name_H-M   'P 1'
#
loop_
_entity.id
_entity.type
_entity.pdbx_description
1 polymer ?
#
loop_
_entity_poly.entity_id
_entity_poly.type
_entity_poly.pdbx_seq_one_letter_code
_entity_poly.pdbx_strand_id
1 'polypeptide(L)'
;MACFRGNQEEFYGEVLLLDERKITLTDEKGIKKSSKATAILQQVFSHLNMVEVKFFGLRFCDNKQRTHWLDPSKTLSQHRDLIGPPYIFYFGVKFYTEDPLKLKEETRWQFYLQVCQDVRRGRLPCPPHLRPRLFALMLQGEKMFVLFLQTPKKKNEMEEDHRGKKKKRLKKKKEVT
;
A
#
# COMPACT_ATOMS: atom_id res chain seq x y z
N MET A 1 -37.73 26.57 -14.96
CA MET A 1 -37.60 25.11 -14.79
C MET A 1 -36.15 24.79 -14.49
N ALA A 2 -35.83 24.50 -13.22
CA ALA A 2 -34.47 24.19 -12.81
C ALA A 2 -34.19 22.70 -13.05
N CYS A 3 -33.44 22.40 -14.11
CA CYS A 3 -32.86 21.07 -14.32
C CYS A 3 -31.42 21.05 -13.81
N PHE A 4 -31.22 21.20 -12.50
CA PHE A 4 -29.95 20.83 -11.87
C PHE A 4 -29.94 19.31 -11.65
N ARG A 5 -29.65 18.55 -12.72
CA ARG A 5 -29.14 17.17 -12.58
C ARG A 5 -27.68 17.27 -12.18
N GLY A 6 -27.42 17.33 -10.88
CA GLY A 6 -26.07 17.55 -10.37
C GLY A 6 -25.75 16.83 -9.07
N ASN A 7 -26.36 15.68 -8.78
CA ASN A 7 -25.82 14.77 -7.77
C ASN A 7 -25.28 13.53 -8.51
N GLN A 8 -24.08 13.65 -9.09
CA GLN A 8 -23.23 12.46 -9.15
C GLN A 8 -22.83 12.22 -7.70
N GLU A 9 -23.26 11.10 -7.10
CA GLU A 9 -22.71 10.67 -5.81
C GLU A 9 -21.19 10.56 -5.97
N GLU A 10 -20.47 11.54 -5.44
CA GLU A 10 -19.00 11.57 -5.52
C GLU A 10 -18.46 10.31 -4.85
N PHE A 11 -17.62 9.58 -5.57
CA PHE A 11 -17.00 8.39 -5.02
C PHE A 11 -15.93 8.81 -4.00
N TYR A 12 -16.12 8.41 -2.75
CA TYR A 12 -15.15 8.62 -1.67
C TYR A 12 -14.82 7.30 -0.97
N GLY A 13 -13.53 6.95 -0.94
CA GLY A 13 -13.05 5.75 -0.27
C GLY A 13 -11.62 5.87 0.23
N GLU A 14 -11.18 4.90 1.02
CA GLU A 14 -9.85 4.83 1.61
C GLU A 14 -9.33 3.40 1.55
N VAL A 15 -8.04 3.25 1.21
CA VAL A 15 -7.31 1.98 1.41
C VAL A 15 -6.49 2.09 2.69
N LEU A 16 -6.76 1.21 3.64
CA LEU A 16 -5.96 0.99 4.84
C LEU A 16 -4.83 0.03 4.51
N LEU A 17 -3.59 0.51 4.61
CA LEU A 17 -2.37 -0.25 4.39
C LEU A 17 -1.97 -1.05 5.64
N LEU A 18 -1.00 -1.95 5.49
CA LEU A 18 -0.50 -2.80 6.57
C LEU A 18 0.35 -2.03 7.59
N ASP A 19 0.90 -0.89 7.21
CA ASP A 19 1.62 0.05 8.08
C ASP A 19 0.69 1.12 8.68
N GLU A 20 -0.62 0.87 8.66
CA GLU A 20 -1.69 1.73 9.21
C GLU A 20 -1.86 3.08 8.50
N ARG A 21 -1.09 3.33 7.43
CA ARG A 21 -1.28 4.49 6.58
C ARG A 21 -2.52 4.34 5.71
N LYS A 22 -3.05 5.47 5.27
CA LYS A 22 -4.25 5.52 4.43
C LYS A 22 -3.93 6.11 3.06
N ILE A 23 -4.45 5.47 2.01
CA ILE A 23 -4.50 6.07 0.67
C ILE A 23 -5.93 6.49 0.40
N THR A 24 -6.17 7.80 0.23
CA THR A 24 -7.49 8.31 -0.17
C THR A 24 -7.77 8.01 -1.63
N LEU A 25 -8.99 7.59 -1.93
CA LEU A 25 -9.53 7.29 -3.26
C LEU A 25 -10.65 8.30 -3.54
N THR A 26 -10.43 9.12 -4.57
CA THR A 26 -11.36 10.16 -5.02
C THR A 26 -11.42 10.20 -6.54
N ASP A 27 -12.44 10.84 -7.08
CA ASP A 27 -12.60 11.04 -8.52
C ASP A 27 -11.41 11.83 -9.13
N GLU A 28 -10.82 12.75 -8.37
CA GLU A 28 -9.60 13.49 -8.75
C GLU A 28 -8.39 12.58 -8.99
N LYS A 29 -8.32 11.46 -8.27
CA LYS A 29 -7.28 10.43 -8.46
C LYS A 29 -7.66 9.40 -9.52
N GLY A 30 -8.74 9.62 -10.26
CA GLY A 30 -9.22 8.75 -11.34
C GLY A 30 -9.95 7.49 -10.87
N ILE A 31 -10.34 7.42 -9.60
CA ILE A 31 -11.06 6.26 -9.05
C ILE A 31 -12.55 6.62 -8.92
N LYS A 32 -13.38 5.94 -9.70
CA LYS A 32 -14.84 6.08 -9.72
C LYS A 32 -15.49 4.76 -9.32
N LYS A 33 -16.80 4.77 -9.03
CA LYS A 33 -17.58 3.53 -8.79
C LYS A 33 -17.57 2.58 -10.00
N SER A 34 -17.39 3.10 -11.22
CA SER A 34 -17.24 2.30 -12.44
C SER A 34 -15.82 1.77 -12.67
N SER A 35 -14.82 2.23 -11.90
CA SER A 35 -13.44 1.76 -12.02
C SER A 35 -13.32 0.30 -11.58
N LYS A 36 -12.41 -0.42 -12.23
CA LYS A 36 -12.05 -1.79 -11.84
C LYS A 36 -11.26 -1.79 -10.55
N ALA A 37 -11.45 -2.84 -9.75
CA ALA A 37 -10.65 -3.13 -8.57
C ALA A 37 -9.14 -3.18 -8.86
N THR A 38 -8.74 -3.62 -10.06
CA THR A 38 -7.35 -3.57 -10.53
C THR A 38 -6.74 -2.18 -10.49
N ALA A 39 -7.50 -1.12 -10.78
CA ALA A 39 -6.98 0.24 -10.81
C ALA A 39 -6.54 0.70 -9.41
N ILE A 40 -7.34 0.36 -8.38
CA ILE A 40 -6.98 0.67 -6.99
C ILE A 40 -5.76 -0.14 -6.56
N LEU A 41 -5.73 -1.44 -6.90
CA LEU A 41 -4.57 -2.29 -6.61
C LEU A 41 -3.29 -1.73 -7.24
N GLN A 42 -3.33 -1.30 -8.50
CA GLN A 42 -2.20 -0.67 -9.18
C GLN A 42 -1.71 0.58 -8.45
N GLN A 43 -2.63 1.43 -7.97
CA GLN A 43 -2.27 2.63 -7.20
C GLN A 43 -1.57 2.26 -5.88
N VAL A 44 -2.06 1.23 -5.18
CA VAL A 44 -1.43 0.72 -3.95
C VAL A 44 -0.04 0.15 -4.23
N PHE A 45 0.11 -0.65 -5.29
CA PHE A 45 1.38 -1.26 -5.66
C PHE A 45 2.42 -0.24 -6.09
N SER A 46 2.00 0.78 -6.85
CA SER A 46 2.86 1.90 -7.21
C SER A 46 3.29 2.71 -5.99
N HIS A 47 2.37 2.96 -5.04
CA HIS A 47 2.69 3.68 -3.81
C HIS A 47 3.69 2.92 -2.91
N LEU A 48 3.60 1.59 -2.88
CA LEU A 48 4.47 0.72 -2.10
C LEU A 48 5.73 0.26 -2.85
N ASN A 49 5.91 0.68 -4.11
CA ASN A 49 7.00 0.26 -4.99
C ASN A 49 7.13 -1.28 -5.12
N MET A 50 6.01 -1.99 -5.16
CA MET A 50 5.98 -3.46 -5.17
C MET A 50 5.96 -4.05 -6.58
N VAL A 51 6.78 -5.09 -6.79
CA VAL A 51 6.83 -5.85 -8.06
C VAL A 51 6.11 -7.19 -7.94
N GLU A 52 6.20 -7.86 -6.79
CA GLU A 52 5.63 -9.20 -6.58
C GLU A 52 4.17 -9.12 -6.12
N VAL A 53 3.34 -8.49 -6.94
CA VAL A 53 1.96 -8.10 -6.61
C VAL A 53 0.98 -9.27 -6.45
N LYS A 54 1.33 -10.45 -6.99
CA LYS A 54 0.47 -11.66 -7.03
C LYS A 54 0.05 -12.17 -5.65
N PHE A 55 0.79 -11.82 -4.61
CA PHE A 55 0.56 -12.28 -3.23
C PHE A 55 -0.48 -11.45 -2.48
N PHE A 56 -0.87 -10.30 -3.01
CA PHE A 56 -1.67 -9.33 -2.27
C PHE A 56 -3.05 -9.10 -2.88
N GLY A 57 -3.94 -8.51 -2.09
CA GLY A 57 -5.26 -8.10 -2.53
C GLY A 57 -5.85 -7.01 -1.65
N LEU A 58 -7.06 -6.61 -1.99
CA LEU A 58 -7.89 -5.74 -1.17
C LEU A 58 -9.05 -6.53 -0.59
N ARG A 59 -9.40 -6.24 0.65
CA ARG A 59 -10.60 -6.75 1.30
C ARG A 59 -11.55 -5.62 1.62
N PHE A 60 -12.83 -5.93 1.76
CA PHE A 60 -13.84 -5.02 2.30
C PHE A 60 -14.69 -5.77 3.33
N CYS A 61 -15.40 -5.04 4.17
CA CYS A 61 -16.38 -5.61 5.09
C CYS A 61 -17.79 -5.40 4.52
N ASP A 62 -18.62 -6.44 4.55
CA ASP A 62 -20.04 -6.36 4.21
C ASP A 62 -20.89 -5.87 5.40
N ASN A 63 -22.20 -5.72 5.18
CA ASN A 63 -23.19 -5.32 6.19
C ASN A 63 -23.32 -6.30 7.37
N LYS A 64 -22.82 -7.52 7.24
CA LYS A 64 -22.79 -8.55 8.29
C LYS A 64 -21.43 -8.63 8.97
N GLN A 65 -20.56 -7.64 8.77
CA GLN A 65 -19.19 -7.59 9.30
C GLN A 65 -18.30 -8.76 8.85
N ARG A 66 -18.63 -9.38 7.72
CA ARG A 66 -17.80 -10.42 7.10
C ARG A 66 -16.82 -9.77 6.14
N THR A 67 -15.59 -10.25 6.19
CA THR A 67 -14.52 -9.75 5.32
C THR A 67 -14.49 -10.54 4.02
N HIS A 68 -14.54 -9.84 2.89
CA HIS A 68 -14.49 -10.41 1.54
C HIS A 68 -13.30 -9.88 0.77
N TRP A 69 -12.71 -10.71 -0.10
CA TRP A 69 -11.71 -10.24 -1.06
C TRP A 69 -12.39 -9.56 -2.25
N LEU A 70 -11.87 -8.41 -2.65
CA LEU A 70 -12.26 -7.72 -3.86
C LEU A 70 -11.81 -8.54 -5.08
N ASP A 71 -12.69 -8.72 -6.05
CA ASP A 71 -12.34 -9.35 -7.32
C ASP A 71 -11.68 -8.31 -8.23
N PRO A 72 -10.37 -8.46 -8.56
CA PRO A 72 -9.64 -7.50 -9.39
C PRO A 72 -10.30 -7.27 -10.75
N SER A 73 -10.98 -8.28 -11.30
CA SER A 73 -11.56 -8.24 -12.64
C SER A 73 -12.85 -7.42 -12.70
N LYS A 74 -13.52 -7.24 -11.56
CA LYS A 74 -14.81 -6.56 -11.44
C LYS A 74 -14.67 -5.08 -11.14
N THR A 75 -15.67 -4.31 -11.54
CA THR A 75 -15.81 -2.90 -11.14
C THR A 75 -16.28 -2.80 -9.69
N LEU A 76 -16.03 -1.66 -9.05
CA LEU A 76 -16.55 -1.42 -7.70
C LEU A 76 -18.08 -1.51 -7.66
N SER A 77 -18.77 -0.97 -8.66
CA SER A 77 -20.22 -1.05 -8.81
C SER A 77 -20.78 -2.47 -8.89
N GLN A 78 -19.99 -3.45 -9.34
CA GLN A 78 -20.40 -4.86 -9.41
C GLN A 78 -20.34 -5.58 -8.07
N HIS A 79 -19.63 -5.02 -7.07
CA HIS A 79 -19.58 -5.54 -5.72
C HIS A 79 -20.75 -4.97 -4.92
N ARG A 80 -21.89 -5.68 -4.92
CA ARG A 80 -23.16 -5.21 -4.31
C ARG A 80 -23.09 -5.03 -2.79
N ASP A 81 -22.16 -5.73 -2.14
CA ASP A 81 -22.01 -5.74 -0.68
C ASP A 81 -21.06 -4.65 -0.16
N LEU A 82 -20.54 -3.78 -1.04
CA LEU A 82 -19.71 -2.65 -0.62
C LEU A 82 -20.52 -1.63 0.18
N ILE A 83 -20.02 -1.31 1.37
CA ILE A 83 -20.57 -0.24 2.21
C ILE A 83 -19.77 1.03 1.99
N GLY A 84 -20.48 2.14 1.80
CA GLY A 84 -19.91 3.48 1.71
C GLY A 84 -20.95 4.50 1.25
N PRO A 85 -20.54 5.77 1.10
CA PRO A 85 -19.22 6.32 1.46
C PRO A 85 -19.03 6.51 2.99
N PRO A 86 -17.77 6.50 3.52
CA PRO A 86 -16.55 6.12 2.83
C PRO A 86 -16.50 4.63 2.50
N TYR A 87 -16.06 4.28 1.29
CA TYR A 87 -15.74 2.90 0.95
C TYR A 87 -14.37 2.52 1.54
N ILE A 88 -14.34 1.61 2.51
CA ILE A 88 -13.10 1.22 3.20
C ILE A 88 -12.58 -0.11 2.65
N PHE A 89 -11.35 -0.08 2.14
CA PHE A 89 -10.64 -1.27 1.66
C PHE A 89 -9.43 -1.55 2.56
N TYR A 90 -9.17 -2.82 2.83
CA TYR A 90 -8.05 -3.28 3.64
C TYR A 90 -7.06 -4.00 2.75
N PHE A 91 -5.86 -3.44 2.60
CA PHE A 91 -4.75 -4.12 1.95
C PHE A 91 -4.30 -5.32 2.78
N GLY A 92 -3.88 -6.40 2.13
CA GLY A 92 -3.36 -7.57 2.84
C GLY A 92 -2.82 -8.66 1.94
N VAL A 93 -2.18 -9.64 2.58
CA VAL A 93 -1.63 -10.84 1.92
C VAL A 93 -2.76 -11.84 1.69
N LYS A 94 -2.92 -12.28 0.43
CA LYS A 94 -3.87 -13.30 0.00
C LYS A 94 -3.23 -14.69 -0.10
N PHE A 95 -1.98 -14.74 -0.55
CA PHE A 95 -1.24 -15.99 -0.72
C PHE A 95 0.12 -15.87 -0.04
N TYR A 96 0.40 -16.77 0.89
CA TYR A 96 1.73 -16.87 1.51
C TYR A 96 2.64 -17.74 0.66
N THR A 97 3.92 -17.39 0.63
CA THR A 97 4.97 -18.22 0.01
C THR A 97 5.55 -19.17 1.06
N GLU A 98 6.07 -20.31 0.61
CA GLU A 98 6.80 -21.26 1.45
C GLU A 98 8.12 -20.66 1.98
N ASP A 99 8.76 -19.81 1.17
CA ASP A 99 10.04 -19.21 1.50
C ASP A 99 10.00 -17.68 1.30
N PRO A 100 9.78 -16.91 2.38
CA PRO A 100 9.73 -15.44 2.31
C PRO A 100 11.10 -14.79 2.12
N LEU A 101 12.21 -15.55 2.25
CA LEU A 101 13.56 -15.00 2.08
C LEU A 101 13.90 -14.75 0.61
N LYS A 102 13.24 -15.47 -0.31
CA LYS A 102 13.39 -15.30 -1.77
C LYS A 102 12.65 -14.09 -2.33
N LEU A 103 11.77 -13.48 -1.53
CA LEU A 103 11.03 -12.29 -1.93
C LEU A 103 11.93 -11.04 -1.90
N LYS A 104 11.60 -10.05 -2.73
CA LYS A 104 12.19 -8.72 -2.67
C LYS A 104 11.93 -8.06 -1.33
N GLU A 105 12.80 -7.14 -0.95
CA GLU A 105 12.78 -6.51 0.37
C GLU A 105 11.45 -5.81 0.66
N GLU A 106 10.90 -5.07 -0.30
CA GLU A 106 9.61 -4.38 -0.16
C GLU A 106 8.46 -5.35 0.08
N THR A 107 8.46 -6.48 -0.63
CA THR A 107 7.44 -7.53 -0.50
C THR A 107 7.57 -8.27 0.83
N ARG A 108 8.80 -8.62 1.23
CA ARG A 108 9.09 -9.24 2.52
C ARG A 108 8.67 -8.36 3.68
N TRP A 109 8.85 -7.04 3.56
CA TRP A 109 8.39 -6.08 4.56
C TRP A 109 6.86 -6.09 4.71
N GLN A 110 6.10 -6.12 3.61
CA GLN A 110 4.64 -6.22 3.69
C GLN A 110 4.17 -7.54 4.32
N PHE A 111 4.86 -8.66 4.02
CA PHE A 111 4.60 -9.94 4.68
C PHE A 111 4.83 -9.85 6.20
N TYR A 112 5.94 -9.25 6.61
CA TYR A 112 6.25 -9.01 8.01
C TYR A 112 5.13 -8.21 8.70
N LEU A 113 4.70 -7.09 8.12
CA LEU A 113 3.62 -6.27 8.68
C LEU A 113 2.30 -7.04 8.84
N GLN A 114 1.94 -7.85 7.85
CA GLN A 114 0.75 -8.71 7.91
C GLN A 114 0.84 -9.70 9.08
N VAL A 115 1.97 -10.41 9.21
CA VAL A 115 2.20 -11.37 10.30
C VAL A 115 2.14 -10.67 11.65
N CYS A 116 2.77 -9.51 11.81
CA CYS A 116 2.68 -8.73 13.03
C CYS A 116 1.25 -8.36 13.40
N GLN A 117 0.44 -7.94 12.42
CA GLN A 117 -0.96 -7.62 12.63
C GLN A 117 -1.77 -8.87 13.03
N ASP A 118 -1.53 -10.01 12.40
CA ASP A 118 -2.25 -11.25 12.70
C ASP A 118 -1.87 -11.83 14.07
N VAL A 119 -0.61 -11.68 14.50
CA VAL A 119 -0.17 -12.00 15.87
C VAL A 119 -0.86 -11.09 16.89
N ARG A 120 -0.84 -9.77 16.67
CA ARG A 120 -1.48 -8.79 17.57
C ARG A 120 -2.99 -9.00 17.69
N ARG A 121 -3.65 -9.40 16.61
CA ARG A 121 -5.10 -9.68 16.57
C ARG A 121 -5.45 -11.11 17.03
N GLY A 122 -4.47 -11.93 17.37
CA GLY A 122 -4.68 -13.33 17.77
C GLY A 122 -5.18 -14.24 16.64
N ARG A 123 -5.05 -13.83 15.37
CA ARG A 123 -5.42 -14.63 14.20
C ARG A 123 -4.40 -15.71 13.88
N LEU A 124 -3.13 -15.46 14.21
CA LEU A 124 -2.06 -16.45 14.08
C LEU A 124 -1.89 -17.19 15.41
N PRO A 125 -2.30 -18.47 15.53
CA PRO A 125 -2.08 -19.25 16.73
C PRO A 125 -0.58 -19.42 16.96
N CYS A 126 -0.09 -18.98 18.12
CA CYS A 126 1.31 -19.08 18.50
C CYS A 126 1.44 -19.83 19.82
N PRO A 127 2.24 -20.92 19.88
CA PRO A 127 2.53 -21.63 21.12
C PRO A 127 3.04 -20.68 22.22
N PRO A 128 2.57 -20.81 23.47
CA PRO A 128 2.91 -19.86 24.54
C PRO A 128 4.41 -19.67 24.76
N HIS A 129 5.21 -20.73 24.61
CA HIS A 129 6.65 -20.70 24.80
C HIS A 129 7.41 -19.95 23.69
N LEU A 130 6.87 -19.88 22.46
CA LEU A 130 7.49 -19.13 21.35
C LEU A 130 7.10 -17.66 21.34
N ARG A 131 5.98 -17.32 21.98
CA ARG A 131 5.37 -15.99 21.92
C ARG A 131 6.29 -14.87 22.42
N PRO A 132 7.02 -15.01 23.56
CA PRO A 132 7.97 -13.98 23.99
C PRO A 132 9.07 -13.70 22.97
N ARG A 133 9.62 -14.77 22.38
CA ARG A 133 10.67 -14.67 21.35
C ARG A 133 10.14 -13.99 20.09
N LEU A 134 8.95 -14.36 19.65
CA LEU A 134 8.30 -13.73 18.50
C LEU A 134 8.07 -12.23 18.74
N PHE A 135 7.53 -11.85 19.90
CA PHE A 135 7.33 -10.44 20.24
C PHE A 135 8.64 -9.66 20.34
N ALA A 136 9.69 -10.23 20.92
CA ALA A 136 11.01 -9.60 20.97
C ALA A 136 11.55 -9.31 19.56
N LEU A 137 11.42 -10.27 18.63
CA LEU A 137 11.83 -10.10 17.23
C LEU A 137 10.98 -9.04 16.49
N MET A 138 9.67 -9.00 16.74
CA MET A 138 8.78 -7.96 16.19
C MET A 138 9.19 -6.57 16.68
N LEU A 139 9.45 -6.41 17.98
CA LEU A 139 9.92 -5.14 18.55
C LEU A 139 11.26 -4.71 17.97
N GLN A 140 12.16 -5.67 17.72
CA GLN A 140 13.44 -5.40 17.07
C GLN A 140 13.25 -4.92 15.62
N GLY A 141 12.38 -5.56 14.86
CA GLY A 141 12.08 -5.20 13.46
C GLY A 141 11.49 -3.79 13.32
N GLU A 142 10.54 -3.42 14.19
CA GLU A 142 9.94 -2.08 14.19
C GLU A 142 10.99 -0.98 14.45
N LYS A 143 11.87 -1.17 15.44
CA LYS A 143 12.94 -0.21 15.76
C LYS A 143 13.98 -0.08 14.64
N MET A 144 14.37 -1.21 14.04
CA MET A 144 15.38 -1.23 12.98
C MET A 144 14.88 -0.49 11.73
N PHE A 145 13.60 -0.65 11.38
CA PHE A 145 13.00 0.07 10.25
C PHE A 145 12.87 1.58 10.50
N VAL A 146 12.48 2.01 11.71
CA VAL A 146 12.43 3.44 12.08
C VAL A 146 13.81 4.08 12.00
N LEU A 147 14.84 3.38 12.51
CA LEU A 147 16.23 3.83 12.40
C LEU A 147 16.69 3.88 10.95
N PHE A 148 16.34 2.88 10.12
CA PHE A 148 16.67 2.85 8.70
C PHE A 148 16.06 4.02 7.93
N LEU A 149 14.79 4.38 8.19
CA LEU A 149 14.15 5.57 7.61
C LEU A 149 14.74 6.90 8.10
N GLN A 150 15.34 6.92 9.29
CA GLN A 150 16.05 8.08 9.83
C GLN A 150 17.50 8.20 9.33
N THR A 151 18.03 7.20 8.62
CA THR A 151 19.37 7.34 8.02
C THR A 151 19.33 8.24 6.77
N PRO A 152 20.21 9.24 6.67
CA PRO A 152 20.21 10.24 5.60
C PRO A 152 20.77 9.72 4.26
N LYS A 153 20.55 8.45 3.88
CA LYS A 153 21.19 7.87 2.68
C LYS A 153 20.46 8.10 1.35
N LYS A 154 19.17 8.48 1.31
CA LYS A 154 18.45 8.74 0.03
C LYS A 154 18.31 10.21 -0.40
N LYS A 155 18.73 11.18 0.41
CA LYS A 155 18.78 12.60 -0.03
C LYS A 155 20.02 12.92 -0.86
N ASN A 156 21.13 12.24 -0.62
CA ASN A 156 22.42 12.61 -1.22
C ASN A 156 22.55 12.11 -2.68
N GLU A 157 21.94 10.98 -3.05
CA GLU A 157 22.06 10.44 -4.42
C GLU A 157 21.31 11.28 -5.47
N MET A 158 20.17 11.89 -5.12
CA MET A 158 19.44 12.78 -6.04
C MET A 158 20.09 14.17 -6.15
N GLU A 159 20.74 14.65 -5.09
CA GLU A 159 21.38 15.98 -5.08
C GLU A 159 22.75 15.99 -5.79
N GLU A 160 23.48 14.86 -5.78
CA GLU A 160 24.72 14.72 -6.55
C GLU A 160 24.50 14.61 -8.06
N ASP A 161 23.45 13.92 -8.52
CA ASP A 161 23.13 13.84 -9.95
C ASP A 161 22.71 15.21 -10.53
N HIS A 162 21.97 16.01 -9.75
CA HIS A 162 21.61 17.38 -10.14
C HIS A 162 22.82 18.33 -10.14
N ARG A 163 23.76 18.19 -9.17
CA ARG A 163 25.03 18.95 -9.16
C ARG A 163 25.96 18.56 -10.30
N GLY A 164 26.04 17.26 -10.64
CA GLY A 164 26.83 16.74 -11.76
C GLY A 164 26.33 17.25 -13.12
N LYS A 165 25.01 17.27 -13.33
CA LYS A 165 24.38 17.82 -14.55
C LYS A 165 24.55 19.33 -14.68
N LYS A 166 24.47 20.10 -13.59
CA LYS A 166 24.71 21.57 -13.59
C LYS A 166 26.15 21.93 -13.92
N LYS A 167 27.13 21.20 -13.36
CA LYS A 167 28.57 21.41 -13.64
C LYS A 167 28.94 21.09 -15.09
N LYS A 168 28.37 20.03 -15.69
CA LYS A 168 28.56 19.72 -17.13
C LYS A 168 28.00 20.80 -18.05
N ARG A 169 26.83 21.37 -17.72
CA ARG A 169 26.22 22.47 -18.50
C ARG A 169 27.02 23.79 -18.42
N LEU A 170 27.64 24.09 -17.27
CA LEU A 170 28.44 25.30 -17.11
C LEU A 170 29.80 25.23 -17.84
N LYS A 171 30.45 24.05 -17.86
CA LYS A 171 31.69 23.85 -18.63
C LYS A 171 31.46 24.00 -20.13
N LYS A 172 30.36 23.42 -20.65
CA LYS A 172 30.01 23.51 -22.07
C LYS A 172 29.67 24.93 -22.56
N LYS A 173 29.31 25.85 -21.64
CA LYS A 173 29.07 27.27 -21.97
C LYS A 173 30.34 28.13 -21.98
N LYS A 174 31.43 27.67 -21.36
CA LYS A 174 32.72 28.40 -21.31
C LYS A 174 33.68 28.02 -22.44
N GLU A 175 33.43 26.92 -23.14
CA GLU A 175 34.23 26.48 -24.30
C GLU A 175 33.71 27.03 -25.64
N VAL A 176 32.62 27.81 -25.63
CA VAL A 176 31.97 28.37 -26.84
C VAL A 176 32.02 29.91 -26.83
N THR A 177 32.93 30.50 -26.06
CA THR A 177 33.22 31.95 -26.01
C THR A 177 34.72 32.12 -25.92
#